data_AF-A0A956D175-F1
#
_entry.id   AF-A0A956D175-F1
#
_cell.length_a   1.000
_cell.length_b   1.000
_cell.length_c   1.000
_cell.angle_alpha   90.00
_cell.angle_beta   90.00
_cell.angle_gamma   90.00
#
_symmetry.space_group_name_H-M   'P 1'
#
loop_
_entity.id
_entity.type
_entity.pdbx_description
1 polymer ?
#
loop_
_entity_poly.entity_id
_entity_poly.type
_entity_poly.pdbx_seq_one_letter_code
_entity_poly.pdbx_strand_id
1 'polypeptide(L)'
;MHSPHRLALSLSLLLFAPGCLGSGGDGSARPPLDLTLADRMAPDSCSAHWVAGVRGRVVDPSGAPVTEGIVQLCLRTDAGIQVCQRPADIQADGWYGIVIPEETRCVQQVTLRAAQVARPVSTTFCRAPMEPTYGLLDVWEDLVLYPLEVPDDRPPMGDEDSMRTVRFPSGLEMDVTPGSFDFPETYDRLTAGPVPLDAAPCFLDTAPPLLGLWALGPESASIPGFQVRIPERTGLPDGTRVELWLVGGTYTQLASGETIDEGVFAPYGTGTVSGGRIVSDPGSELPYLSWVGYRLAP
;
A
#
# COMPACT_ATOMS: atom_id res chain seq x y z
N MET A 1 -38.99 22.93 57.97
CA MET A 1 -39.10 23.78 56.75
C MET A 1 -37.76 24.45 56.54
N HIS A 2 -36.88 23.83 55.75
CA HIS A 2 -35.53 24.34 55.48
C HIS A 2 -35.33 24.44 53.97
N SER A 3 -34.76 25.58 53.60
CA SER A 3 -34.59 26.11 52.24
C SER A 3 -33.62 25.25 51.42
N PRO A 4 -33.83 25.07 50.10
CA PRO A 4 -32.88 24.36 49.26
C PRO A 4 -31.78 25.33 48.77
N HIS A 5 -30.52 24.92 48.96
CA HIS A 5 -29.36 25.56 48.36
C HIS A 5 -29.31 25.27 46.85
N ARG A 6 -29.25 26.33 46.05
CA ARG A 6 -28.96 26.27 44.61
C ARG A 6 -27.44 26.11 44.41
N LEU A 7 -27.03 24.99 43.84
CA LEU A 7 -25.68 24.78 43.29
C LEU A 7 -25.61 25.47 41.92
N ALA A 8 -24.74 26.47 41.80
CA ALA A 8 -24.38 27.09 40.53
C ALA A 8 -23.33 26.20 39.83
N LEU A 9 -23.71 25.64 38.67
CA LEU A 9 -22.80 24.91 37.79
C LEU A 9 -21.97 25.95 37.00
N SER A 10 -20.67 26.06 37.30
CA SER A 10 -19.74 26.84 36.49
C SER A 10 -19.40 26.08 35.21
N LEU A 11 -19.92 26.56 34.09
CA LEU A 11 -19.60 26.08 32.75
C LEU A 11 -18.20 26.60 32.36
N SER A 12 -17.19 25.74 32.48
CA SER A 12 -15.83 26.05 32.01
C SER A 12 -15.78 25.84 30.50
N LEU A 13 -15.71 26.95 29.77
CA LEU A 13 -15.52 26.99 28.32
C LEU A 13 -14.07 26.60 28.01
N LEU A 14 -13.85 25.35 27.60
CA LEU A 14 -12.57 24.90 27.04
C LEU A 14 -12.46 25.44 25.61
N LEU A 15 -11.68 26.51 25.45
CA LEU A 15 -11.20 27.00 24.16
C LEU A 15 -10.25 25.96 23.56
N PHE A 16 -10.74 25.18 22.59
CA PHE A 16 -9.87 24.43 21.68
C PHE A 16 -9.10 25.43 20.81
N ALA A 17 -7.80 25.57 21.09
CA ALA A 17 -6.89 26.18 20.14
C ALA A 17 -6.78 25.24 18.92
N PRO A 18 -6.93 25.73 17.68
CA PRO A 18 -6.64 24.93 16.50
C PRO A 18 -5.14 24.61 16.52
N GLY A 19 -4.82 23.33 16.73
CA GLY A 19 -3.45 22.84 16.60
C GLY A 19 -2.97 23.12 15.19
N CYS A 20 -1.88 23.88 15.08
CA CYS A 20 -1.14 24.04 13.84
C CYS A 20 -0.77 22.66 13.30
N LEU A 21 -1.22 22.35 12.09
CA LEU A 21 -0.61 21.32 11.25
C LEU A 21 0.89 21.60 11.19
N GLY A 22 1.66 20.73 11.85
CA GLY A 22 3.11 20.83 11.87
C GLY A 22 3.68 20.58 10.49
N SER A 23 4.03 21.65 9.80
CA SER A 23 4.99 21.67 8.69
C SER A 23 6.39 21.35 9.24
N GLY A 24 6.57 20.14 9.75
CA GLY A 24 7.84 19.60 10.23
C GLY A 24 8.65 19.01 9.09
N GLY A 25 8.92 19.80 8.05
CA GLY A 25 9.87 19.42 7.01
C GLY A 25 11.28 19.59 7.55
N ASP A 26 11.91 18.52 8.02
CA ASP A 26 13.36 18.47 8.22
C ASP A 26 14.02 18.92 6.90
N GLY A 27 14.78 20.01 6.97
CA GLY A 27 15.26 20.78 5.82
C GLY A 27 16.34 20.10 4.96
N SER A 28 16.21 18.82 4.64
CA SER A 28 16.99 18.21 3.56
C SER A 28 16.55 18.86 2.25
N ALA A 29 17.48 19.60 1.63
CA ALA A 29 17.21 20.23 0.36
C ALA A 29 16.89 19.15 -0.68
N ARG A 30 15.80 19.33 -1.43
CA ARG A 30 15.43 18.39 -2.50
C ARG A 30 16.58 18.25 -3.47
N PRO A 31 17.09 17.02 -3.72
CA PRO A 31 18.16 16.85 -4.68
C PRO A 31 17.67 17.26 -6.08
N PRO A 32 18.50 17.96 -6.86
CA PRO A 32 18.17 18.22 -8.25
C PRO A 32 18.11 16.89 -9.00
N LEU A 33 17.05 16.68 -9.78
CA LEU A 33 17.04 15.61 -10.77
C LEU A 33 17.68 16.15 -12.05
N ASP A 34 18.76 15.51 -12.49
CA ASP A 34 19.43 15.89 -13.74
C ASP A 34 18.56 15.49 -14.94
N LEU A 35 17.81 16.48 -15.44
CA LEU A 35 17.02 16.39 -16.67
C LEU A 35 17.72 17.06 -17.85
N THR A 36 19.05 17.23 -17.84
CA THR A 36 19.78 17.86 -18.96
C THR A 36 19.69 17.05 -20.24
N LEU A 37 19.52 15.73 -20.12
CA LEU A 37 19.33 14.81 -21.25
C LEU A 37 17.86 14.59 -21.62
N ALA A 38 16.93 15.24 -20.95
CA ALA A 38 15.50 15.05 -21.17
C ALA A 38 14.86 16.32 -21.73
N ASP A 39 14.21 16.20 -22.89
CA ASP A 39 13.36 17.24 -23.43
C ASP A 39 12.21 17.55 -22.47
N ARG A 40 12.24 18.77 -21.95
CA ARG A 40 11.29 19.25 -20.93
C ARG A 40 9.99 19.79 -21.53
N MET A 41 9.96 20.00 -22.84
CA MET A 41 8.79 20.49 -23.55
C MET A 41 8.04 19.31 -24.18
N ALA A 42 6.72 19.32 -24.03
CA ALA A 42 5.87 18.34 -24.68
C ALA A 42 5.91 18.53 -26.20
N PRO A 43 6.03 17.44 -26.99
CA PRO A 43 5.78 17.50 -28.41
C PRO A 43 4.28 17.69 -28.66
N ASP A 44 3.92 18.28 -29.80
CA ASP A 44 2.52 18.49 -30.22
C ASP A 44 1.72 17.17 -30.33
N SER A 45 2.41 16.03 -30.46
CA SER A 45 1.80 14.70 -30.52
C SER A 45 1.33 14.17 -29.16
N CYS A 46 1.76 14.76 -28.04
CA CYS A 46 1.35 14.27 -26.73
C CYS A 46 -0.06 14.76 -26.38
N SER A 47 -1.00 13.81 -26.25
CA SER A 47 -2.40 14.08 -25.93
C SER A 47 -2.72 14.06 -24.43
N ALA A 48 -1.75 13.70 -23.59
CA ALA A 48 -1.87 13.57 -22.14
C ALA A 48 -0.81 14.43 -21.41
N HIS A 49 -0.32 14.00 -20.25
CA HIS A 49 0.71 14.73 -19.50
C HIS A 49 2.10 14.35 -20.00
N TRP A 50 2.93 15.35 -20.29
CA TRP A 50 4.34 15.13 -20.59
C TRP A 50 5.17 15.07 -19.30
N VAL A 51 5.67 13.89 -18.97
CA VAL A 51 6.49 13.63 -17.78
C VAL A 51 7.86 13.10 -18.22
N ALA A 52 8.87 13.96 -18.16
CA ALA A 52 10.25 13.67 -18.47
C ALA A 52 11.01 13.03 -17.30
N GLY A 53 10.58 13.29 -16.07
CA GLY A 53 11.12 12.63 -14.90
C GLY A 53 10.21 12.75 -13.69
N VAL A 54 10.42 11.87 -12.72
CA VAL A 54 9.70 11.82 -11.46
C VAL A 54 10.72 11.83 -10.34
N ARG A 55 10.44 12.59 -9.28
CA ARG A 55 11.20 12.50 -8.03
C ARG A 55 10.26 12.53 -6.84
N GLY A 56 10.71 11.99 -5.73
CA GLY A 56 10.00 11.99 -4.47
C GLY A 56 10.89 11.39 -3.39
N ARG A 57 10.27 11.05 -2.27
CA ARG A 57 10.97 10.52 -1.10
C ARG A 57 10.27 9.28 -0.56
N VAL A 58 11.07 8.39 0.03
CA VAL A 58 10.61 7.19 0.73
C VAL A 58 11.05 7.27 2.18
N VAL A 59 10.10 7.06 3.09
CA VAL A 59 10.30 7.18 4.54
C VAL A 59 9.68 5.99 5.27
N ASP A 60 10.05 5.81 6.53
CA ASP A 60 9.34 4.94 7.45
C ASP A 60 8.19 5.71 8.16
N PRO A 61 7.36 5.06 9.00
CA PRO A 61 6.24 5.73 9.67
C PRO A 61 6.66 6.86 10.63
N SER A 62 7.95 6.95 11.00
CA SER A 62 8.49 8.04 11.81
C SER A 62 8.98 9.24 10.97
N GLY A 63 8.94 9.13 9.63
CA GLY A 63 9.49 10.11 8.70
C GLY A 63 10.99 9.97 8.45
N ALA A 64 11.63 8.95 9.02
CA ALA A 64 13.05 8.71 8.79
C ALA A 64 13.26 8.14 7.37
N PRO A 65 14.34 8.54 6.69
CA PRO A 65 14.60 8.09 5.32
C PRO A 65 14.81 6.58 5.25
N VAL A 66 14.16 5.93 4.30
CA VAL A 66 14.47 4.54 3.92
C VAL A 66 15.73 4.56 3.05
N THR A 67 16.64 3.62 3.31
CA THR A 67 17.87 3.43 2.52
C THR A 67 17.88 2.04 1.91
N GLU A 68 18.65 1.79 0.85
CA GLU A 68 18.81 0.45 0.25
C GLU A 68 17.49 -0.18 -0.26
N GLY A 69 16.51 0.65 -0.61
CA GLY A 69 15.30 0.22 -1.29
C GLY A 69 15.28 0.68 -2.75
N ILE A 70 14.19 0.37 -3.44
CA ILE A 70 13.97 0.71 -4.84
C ILE A 70 12.61 1.40 -5.01
N VAL A 71 12.52 2.26 -6.02
CA VAL A 71 11.25 2.80 -6.53
C VAL A 71 11.12 2.43 -8.00
N GLN A 72 9.96 1.91 -8.36
CA GLN A 72 9.58 1.61 -9.74
C GLN A 72 8.42 2.52 -10.17
N LEU A 73 8.46 3.00 -11.41
CA LEU A 73 7.34 3.68 -12.04
C LEU A 73 6.59 2.71 -12.93
N CYS A 74 5.28 2.65 -12.82
CA CYS A 74 4.41 2.04 -13.80
C CYS A 74 3.54 3.12 -14.45
N LEU A 75 3.73 3.30 -15.75
CA LEU A 75 3.15 4.37 -16.53
C LEU A 75 1.96 3.82 -17.31
N ARG A 76 0.85 4.55 -17.32
CA ARG A 76 -0.22 4.35 -18.31
C ARG A 76 -0.03 5.38 -19.40
N THR A 77 0.30 4.94 -20.61
CA THR A 77 0.48 5.83 -21.76
C THR A 77 -0.85 6.40 -22.22
N ASP A 78 -0.83 7.40 -23.10
CA ASP A 78 -2.03 7.96 -23.73
C ASP A 78 -2.80 6.95 -24.61
N ALA A 79 -2.11 5.92 -25.12
CA ALA A 79 -2.71 4.76 -25.77
C ALA A 79 -3.34 3.74 -24.79
N GLY A 80 -3.29 4.00 -23.48
CA GLY A 80 -3.83 3.12 -22.44
C GLY A 80 -2.95 1.91 -22.12
N ILE A 81 -1.71 1.85 -22.64
CA ILE A 81 -0.78 0.75 -22.40
C ILE A 81 -0.08 0.97 -21.05
N GLN A 82 0.01 -0.08 -20.23
CA GLN A 82 0.78 -0.05 -19.00
C GLN A 82 2.22 -0.48 -19.24
N VAL A 83 3.19 0.35 -18.86
CA VAL A 83 4.63 0.10 -18.99
C VAL A 83 5.32 0.38 -17.66
N CYS A 84 5.91 -0.64 -17.05
CA CYS A 84 6.73 -0.49 -15.86
C CYS A 84 8.19 -0.24 -16.24
N GLN A 85 8.74 0.85 -15.73
CA GLN A 85 10.13 1.25 -15.93
C GLN A 85 11.06 0.35 -15.10
N ARG A 86 12.35 0.40 -15.42
CA ARG A 86 13.37 -0.19 -14.56
C ARG A 86 13.34 0.50 -13.18
N PRO A 87 13.40 -0.24 -12.06
CA PRO A 87 13.50 0.38 -10.74
C PRO A 87 14.75 1.24 -10.59
N ALA A 88 14.65 2.33 -9.83
CA ALA A 88 15.77 3.14 -9.39
C ALA A 88 16.02 2.96 -7.90
N ASP A 89 17.29 3.07 -7.50
CA ASP A 89 17.69 2.96 -6.10
C ASP A 89 17.25 4.21 -5.31
N ILE A 90 16.85 3.98 -4.05
CA ILE A 90 16.61 5.04 -3.07
C ILE A 90 17.96 5.47 -2.49
N GLN A 91 18.21 6.79 -2.50
CA GLN A 91 19.43 7.38 -1.96
C GLN A 91 19.46 7.32 -0.43
N ALA A 92 20.62 7.59 0.16
CA ALA A 92 20.83 7.50 1.62
C ALA A 92 19.94 8.46 2.44
N ASP A 93 19.41 9.51 1.83
CA ASP A 93 18.51 10.50 2.42
C ASP A 93 17.02 10.21 2.10
N GLY A 94 16.72 9.05 1.53
CA GLY A 94 15.38 8.60 1.18
C GLY A 94 14.87 9.12 -0.16
N TRP A 95 15.63 9.98 -0.85
CA TRP A 95 15.20 10.51 -2.13
C TRP A 95 15.39 9.53 -3.28
N TYR A 96 14.49 9.60 -4.26
CA TYR A 96 14.64 8.92 -5.53
C TYR A 96 14.41 9.88 -6.69
N GLY A 97 14.94 9.54 -7.85
CA GLY A 97 14.77 10.28 -9.09
C GLY A 97 14.84 9.35 -10.28
N ILE A 98 13.85 9.43 -11.17
CA ILE A 98 13.70 8.53 -12.31
C ILE A 98 13.49 9.39 -13.54
N VAL A 99 14.39 9.26 -14.52
CA VAL A 99 14.25 9.87 -15.84
C VAL A 99 13.44 8.90 -16.71
N ILE A 100 12.36 9.40 -17.31
CA ILE A 100 11.50 8.59 -18.17
C ILE A 100 12.04 8.62 -19.61
N PRO A 101 12.19 7.45 -20.27
CA PRO A 101 12.55 7.38 -21.69
C PRO A 101 11.54 8.13 -22.56
N GLU A 102 12.02 8.83 -23.58
CA GLU A 102 11.22 9.75 -24.40
C GLU A 102 9.95 9.11 -24.97
N GLU A 103 10.06 7.86 -25.41
CA GLU A 103 8.98 7.05 -25.98
C GLU A 103 7.80 6.79 -25.02
N THR A 104 7.98 7.03 -23.73
CA THR A 104 6.96 6.78 -22.68
C THR A 104 6.64 8.01 -21.84
N ARG A 105 7.05 9.23 -22.26
CA ARG A 105 6.82 10.46 -21.49
C ARG A 105 5.40 11.00 -21.60
N CYS A 106 4.64 10.64 -22.63
CA CYS A 106 3.23 11.04 -22.74
C CYS A 106 2.34 10.06 -21.97
N VAL A 107 1.92 10.45 -20.77
CA VAL A 107 1.29 9.56 -19.80
C VAL A 107 -0.03 10.12 -19.28
N GLN A 108 -0.98 9.22 -19.06
CA GLN A 108 -2.25 9.50 -18.38
C GLN A 108 -2.11 9.34 -16.86
N GLN A 109 -1.27 8.40 -16.42
CA GLN A 109 -1.11 8.06 -15.01
C GLN A 109 0.32 7.59 -14.74
N VAL A 110 0.82 7.94 -13.54
CA VAL A 110 2.04 7.38 -12.96
C VAL A 110 1.68 6.69 -11.65
N THR A 111 1.90 5.38 -11.58
CA THR A 111 1.89 4.61 -10.33
C THR A 111 3.33 4.43 -9.85
N LEU A 112 3.58 4.76 -8.59
CA LEU A 112 4.82 4.56 -7.86
C LEU A 112 4.71 3.26 -7.07
N ARG A 113 5.76 2.44 -7.10
CA ARG A 113 5.91 1.24 -6.27
C ARG A 113 7.25 1.33 -5.54
N ALA A 114 7.23 1.46 -4.22
CA ALA A 114 8.42 1.49 -3.38
C ALA A 114 8.54 0.20 -2.57
N ALA A 115 9.73 -0.39 -2.54
CA ALA A 115 9.99 -1.64 -1.83
C ALA A 115 11.41 -1.68 -1.29
N GLN A 116 11.65 -2.53 -0.29
CA GLN A 116 12.99 -2.82 0.23
C GLN A 116 13.15 -4.33 0.41
N VAL A 117 14.14 -4.92 -0.27
CA VAL A 117 14.31 -6.38 -0.32
C VAL A 117 14.98 -6.93 0.94
N ALA A 118 15.88 -6.15 1.53
CA ALA A 118 16.77 -6.58 2.62
C ALA A 118 16.11 -6.56 4.01
N ARG A 119 14.90 -6.00 4.15
CA ARG A 119 14.21 -5.84 5.43
C ARG A 119 12.75 -6.28 5.33
N PRO A 120 12.14 -6.73 6.45
CA PRO A 120 10.72 -7.05 6.50
C PRO A 120 9.92 -5.75 6.56
N VAL A 121 9.72 -5.10 5.43
CA VAL A 121 8.87 -3.91 5.29
C VAL A 121 7.86 -4.10 4.17
N SER A 122 6.77 -3.35 4.20
CA SER A 122 5.76 -3.36 3.15
C SER A 122 6.34 -2.88 1.81
N THR A 123 5.77 -3.34 0.72
CA THR A 123 5.77 -2.56 -0.52
C THR A 123 4.66 -1.52 -0.43
N THR A 124 4.89 -0.29 -0.85
CA THR A 124 3.86 0.74 -0.93
C THR A 124 3.63 1.16 -2.37
N PHE A 125 2.36 1.38 -2.71
CA PHE A 125 1.94 1.84 -4.02
C PHE A 125 1.26 3.20 -3.90
N CYS A 126 1.63 4.17 -4.73
CA CYS A 126 0.94 5.47 -4.78
C CYS A 126 0.67 5.86 -6.21
N ARG A 127 -0.51 6.40 -6.49
CA ARG A 127 -0.74 7.12 -7.75
C ARG A 127 -0.26 8.54 -7.56
N ALA A 128 0.68 8.98 -8.38
CA ALA A 128 1.16 10.35 -8.31
C ALA A 128 0.11 11.32 -8.88
N PRO A 129 -0.08 12.50 -8.27
CA PRO A 129 -0.93 13.54 -8.85
C PRO A 129 -0.30 14.04 -10.17
N MET A 130 -1.08 14.13 -11.24
CA MET A 130 -0.58 14.41 -12.59
C MET A 130 -0.42 15.91 -12.87
N GLU A 131 0.50 16.56 -12.16
CA GLU A 131 0.78 18.00 -12.25
C GLU A 131 2.27 18.30 -12.55
N PRO A 132 2.83 17.83 -13.69
CA PRO A 132 4.23 18.05 -14.00
C PRO A 132 4.54 19.53 -14.30
N THR A 133 5.64 20.03 -13.74
CA THR A 133 6.16 21.38 -14.00
C THR A 133 7.44 21.28 -14.82
N TYR A 134 7.44 21.82 -16.05
CA TYR A 134 8.54 21.69 -17.02
C TYR A 134 8.99 20.22 -17.22
N GLY A 135 8.03 19.31 -17.34
CA GLY A 135 8.26 17.87 -17.51
C GLY A 135 8.71 17.13 -16.24
N LEU A 136 8.92 17.82 -15.11
CA LEU A 136 9.24 17.18 -13.83
C LEU A 136 7.96 16.97 -13.02
N LEU A 137 7.67 15.73 -12.66
CA LEU A 137 6.65 15.38 -11.68
C LEU A 137 7.29 15.28 -10.29
N ASP A 138 7.01 16.28 -9.45
CA ASP A 138 7.48 16.32 -8.06
C ASP A 138 6.41 15.71 -7.16
N VAL A 139 6.70 14.55 -6.56
CA VAL A 139 5.77 13.82 -5.69
C VAL A 139 5.97 14.36 -4.27
N TRP A 140 5.01 15.15 -3.81
CA TRP A 140 5.12 15.88 -2.54
C TRP A 140 4.80 15.02 -1.32
N GLU A 141 4.05 13.94 -1.51
CA GLU A 141 3.71 12.98 -0.47
C GLU A 141 4.80 11.91 -0.39
N ASP A 142 5.29 11.67 0.82
CA ASP A 142 6.30 10.64 1.03
C ASP A 142 5.69 9.24 0.84
N LEU A 143 6.42 8.37 0.14
CA LEU A 143 6.10 6.94 0.08
C LEU A 143 6.50 6.31 1.43
N VAL A 144 5.54 5.81 2.19
CA VAL A 144 5.83 5.24 3.52
C VAL A 144 5.97 3.72 3.44
N LEU A 145 7.10 3.14 3.89
CA LEU A 145 7.26 1.69 4.03
C LEU A 145 7.06 1.27 5.49
N TYR A 146 6.12 0.37 5.74
CA TYR A 146 5.73 -0.04 7.09
C TYR A 146 6.54 -1.26 7.53
N PRO A 147 7.06 -1.29 8.77
CA PRO A 147 7.70 -2.48 9.30
C PRO A 147 6.69 -3.63 9.38
N LEU A 148 7.12 -4.82 8.97
CA LEU A 148 6.34 -6.04 9.00
C LEU A 148 6.96 -7.05 9.97
N GLU A 149 6.13 -7.98 10.41
CA GLU A 149 6.52 -9.05 11.31
C GLU A 149 6.84 -10.31 10.51
N VAL A 150 7.89 -11.02 10.92
CA VAL A 150 8.11 -12.39 10.46
C VAL A 150 7.11 -13.34 11.15
N PRO A 151 6.69 -14.42 10.50
CA PRO A 151 5.86 -15.46 11.10
C PRO A 151 6.46 -15.98 12.41
N ASP A 152 5.62 -16.20 13.42
CA ASP A 152 6.01 -16.92 14.65
C ASP A 152 5.86 -18.44 14.48
N ASP A 153 4.96 -18.86 13.60
CA ASP A 153 4.77 -20.25 13.17
C ASP A 153 4.75 -20.31 11.64
N ARG A 154 5.87 -20.76 11.06
CA ARG A 154 5.99 -21.11 9.65
C ARG A 154 6.41 -22.57 9.54
N PRO A 155 5.50 -23.49 9.19
CA PRO A 155 5.86 -24.88 8.97
C PRO A 155 7.02 -25.02 7.97
N PRO A 156 7.92 -25.99 8.12
CA PRO A 156 8.94 -26.24 7.10
C PRO A 156 8.27 -26.54 5.75
N MET A 157 8.92 -26.15 4.65
CA MET A 157 8.38 -26.31 3.29
C MET A 157 7.91 -27.74 3.03
N GLY A 158 8.77 -28.74 3.25
CA GLY A 158 8.44 -30.15 3.05
C GLY A 158 8.03 -30.42 1.60
N ASP A 159 6.91 -31.10 1.41
CA ASP A 159 6.23 -31.18 0.11
C ASP A 159 5.66 -29.79 -0.29
N GLU A 160 6.13 -29.23 -1.40
CA GLU A 160 5.80 -27.88 -1.86
C GLU A 160 4.35 -27.75 -2.34
N ASP A 161 3.71 -28.85 -2.71
CA ASP A 161 2.31 -28.89 -3.13
C ASP A 161 1.33 -29.03 -1.95
N SER A 162 1.86 -29.28 -0.75
CA SER A 162 1.06 -29.40 0.46
C SER A 162 0.79 -28.03 1.10
N MET A 163 -0.49 -27.70 1.28
CA MET A 163 -0.92 -26.50 1.98
C MET A 163 -0.36 -26.42 3.41
N ARG A 164 0.04 -25.22 3.82
CA ARG A 164 0.57 -24.86 5.14
C ARG A 164 -0.20 -23.66 5.69
N THR A 165 -0.50 -23.68 6.98
CA THR A 165 -0.98 -22.48 7.67
C THR A 165 0.22 -21.76 8.28
N VAL A 166 0.46 -20.53 7.84
CA VAL A 166 1.46 -19.62 8.39
C VAL A 166 0.76 -18.68 9.36
N ARG A 167 1.33 -18.48 10.55
CA ARG A 167 0.81 -17.55 11.56
C ARG A 167 1.79 -16.42 11.82
N PHE A 168 1.23 -15.23 12.06
CA PHE A 168 1.99 -14.02 12.36
C PHE A 168 1.72 -13.56 13.80
N PRO A 169 2.67 -12.87 14.46
CA PRO A 169 2.53 -12.37 15.83
C PRO A 169 1.27 -11.52 16.07
N SER A 170 0.87 -10.75 15.05
CA SER A 170 -0.34 -9.95 15.03
C SER A 170 -1.65 -10.74 14.99
N GLY A 171 -1.59 -12.06 14.83
CA GLY A 171 -2.72 -12.99 14.83
C GLY A 171 -3.30 -13.33 13.45
N LEU A 172 -2.76 -12.76 12.37
CA LEU A 172 -3.11 -13.16 11.01
C LEU A 172 -2.66 -14.59 10.77
N GLU A 173 -3.52 -15.34 10.10
CA GLU A 173 -3.15 -16.62 9.53
C GLU A 173 -3.41 -16.62 8.03
N MET A 174 -2.53 -17.28 7.30
CA MET A 174 -2.68 -17.50 5.88
C MET A 174 -2.44 -18.96 5.55
N ASP A 175 -3.32 -19.54 4.75
CA ASP A 175 -3.05 -20.83 4.12
C ASP A 175 -2.33 -20.60 2.80
N VAL A 176 -1.15 -21.20 2.68
CA VAL A 176 -0.25 -21.03 1.55
C VAL A 176 0.21 -22.39 1.05
N THR A 177 0.37 -22.53 -0.27
CA THR A 177 1.03 -23.68 -0.89
C THR A 177 2.39 -23.22 -1.40
N PRO A 178 3.52 -23.65 -0.82
CA PRO A 178 4.83 -23.12 -1.19
C PRO A 178 5.15 -23.18 -2.70
N GLY A 179 4.72 -24.24 -3.39
CA GLY A 179 4.91 -24.41 -4.83
C GLY A 179 4.06 -23.48 -5.71
N SER A 180 3.11 -22.73 -5.14
CA SER A 180 2.26 -21.80 -5.91
C SER A 180 2.84 -20.39 -6.08
N PHE A 181 3.98 -20.10 -5.44
CA PHE A 181 4.70 -18.84 -5.64
C PHE A 181 5.55 -18.91 -6.92
N ASP A 182 5.71 -17.77 -7.60
CA ASP A 182 6.60 -17.66 -8.77
C ASP A 182 8.07 -17.96 -8.41
N PHE A 183 8.44 -17.71 -7.16
CA PHE A 183 9.78 -17.93 -6.61
C PHE A 183 9.68 -18.69 -5.29
N PRO A 184 10.25 -19.91 -5.17
CA PRO A 184 10.13 -20.75 -3.97
C PRO A 184 10.63 -20.07 -2.68
N GLU A 185 11.64 -19.21 -2.76
CA GLU A 185 12.18 -18.45 -1.62
C GLU A 185 11.19 -17.44 -1.02
N THR A 186 10.10 -17.13 -1.73
CA THR A 186 9.03 -16.25 -1.24
C THR A 186 8.41 -16.81 0.03
N TYR A 187 8.21 -18.12 0.11
CA TYR A 187 7.66 -18.77 1.30
C TYR A 187 8.51 -18.48 2.55
N ASP A 188 9.84 -18.52 2.41
CA ASP A 188 10.76 -18.26 3.52
C ASP A 188 10.90 -16.78 3.90
N ARG A 189 10.34 -15.89 3.08
CA ARG A 189 10.39 -14.44 3.27
C ARG A 189 9.05 -13.82 3.60
N LEU A 190 8.00 -14.63 3.74
CA LEU A 190 6.67 -14.16 4.14
C LEU A 190 6.76 -13.29 5.39
N THR A 191 6.11 -12.14 5.33
CA THR A 191 6.02 -11.12 6.36
C THR A 191 4.63 -10.47 6.28
N ALA A 192 4.09 -10.05 7.42
CA ALA A 192 2.82 -9.33 7.46
C ALA A 192 2.73 -8.45 8.70
N GLY A 193 1.87 -7.44 8.67
CA GLY A 193 1.62 -6.60 9.84
C GLY A 193 0.37 -5.74 9.68
N PRO A 194 -0.32 -5.42 10.79
CA PRO A 194 -1.42 -4.48 10.77
C PRO A 194 -0.88 -3.05 10.56
N VAL A 195 -1.60 -2.25 9.77
CA VAL A 195 -1.25 -0.85 9.53
C VAL A 195 -2.35 0.04 10.12
N PRO A 196 -2.01 1.02 10.97
CA PRO A 196 -2.98 1.96 11.51
C PRO A 196 -3.68 2.74 10.40
N LEU A 197 -5.00 2.87 10.48
CA LEU A 197 -5.80 3.59 9.47
C LEU A 197 -5.58 5.10 9.48
N ASP A 198 -5.08 5.67 10.58
CA ASP A 198 -4.69 7.07 10.69
C ASP A 198 -3.30 7.36 10.11
N ALA A 199 -2.48 6.32 9.91
CA ALA A 199 -1.27 6.35 9.10
C ALA A 199 -1.59 5.91 7.65
N ALA A 200 -2.73 6.31 7.11
CA ALA A 200 -3.21 5.83 5.81
C ALA A 200 -2.16 6.02 4.70
N PRO A 201 -1.77 4.94 3.99
CA PRO A 201 -0.98 5.07 2.77
C PRO A 201 -1.77 5.84 1.70
N CYS A 202 -1.06 6.60 0.87
CA CYS A 202 -1.56 7.33 -0.31
C CYS A 202 -2.58 6.59 -1.21
N PHE A 203 -2.53 5.26 -1.33
CA PHE A 203 -3.50 4.51 -2.14
C PHE A 203 -4.91 4.51 -1.53
N LEU A 204 -5.05 4.96 -0.27
CA LEU A 204 -6.32 5.05 0.43
C LEU A 204 -7.01 6.41 0.29
N ASP A 205 -6.42 7.41 -0.38
CA ASP A 205 -6.97 8.77 -0.44
C ASP A 205 -8.41 8.81 -0.98
N THR A 206 -8.74 7.89 -1.88
CA THR A 206 -10.09 7.74 -2.46
C THR A 206 -10.81 6.47 -2.01
N ALA A 207 -10.23 5.72 -1.06
CA ALA A 207 -10.80 4.47 -0.59
C ALA A 207 -12.02 4.72 0.31
N PRO A 208 -13.02 3.83 0.28
CA PRO A 208 -14.07 3.87 1.28
C PRO A 208 -13.50 3.65 2.70
N PRO A 209 -14.19 4.11 3.76
CA PRO A 209 -13.76 3.86 5.13
C PRO A 209 -13.57 2.36 5.40
N LEU A 210 -12.37 2.02 5.87
CA LEU A 210 -12.00 0.67 6.28
C LEU A 210 -12.19 0.48 7.79
N LEU A 211 -12.31 -0.77 8.18
CA LEU A 211 -12.31 -1.21 9.58
C LEU A 211 -10.95 -1.80 10.00
N GLY A 212 -10.15 -2.24 9.04
CA GLY A 212 -8.78 -2.66 9.27
C GLY A 212 -7.98 -2.76 7.98
N LEU A 213 -6.66 -2.66 8.12
CA LEU A 213 -5.70 -2.69 7.03
C LEU A 213 -4.45 -3.46 7.47
N TRP A 214 -3.95 -4.27 6.55
CA TRP A 214 -2.78 -5.13 6.73
C TRP A 214 -1.88 -5.00 5.51
N ALA A 215 -0.58 -4.94 5.75
CA ALA A 215 0.44 -5.06 4.73
C ALA A 215 1.03 -6.48 4.76
N LEU A 216 1.35 -7.01 3.59
CA LEU A 216 1.90 -8.33 3.37
C LEU A 216 3.11 -8.23 2.44
N GLY A 217 4.08 -9.12 2.61
CA GLY A 217 5.26 -9.16 1.76
C GLY A 217 5.99 -10.52 1.81
N PRO A 218 6.89 -10.78 0.85
CA PRO A 218 7.10 -10.00 -0.37
C PRO A 218 5.89 -10.12 -1.31
N GLU A 219 5.82 -9.24 -2.31
CA GLU A 219 4.78 -9.34 -3.32
C GLU A 219 4.88 -10.64 -4.11
N SER A 220 3.74 -11.31 -4.27
CA SER A 220 3.63 -12.50 -5.10
C SER A 220 2.19 -12.78 -5.47
N ALA A 221 1.97 -13.21 -6.70
CA ALA A 221 0.72 -13.85 -7.08
C ALA A 221 0.67 -15.29 -6.53
N SER A 222 -0.54 -15.84 -6.44
CA SER A 222 -0.78 -17.27 -6.24
C SER A 222 -2.10 -17.66 -6.87
N ILE A 223 -2.16 -18.87 -7.44
CA ILE A 223 -3.38 -19.49 -7.95
C ILE A 223 -3.53 -20.84 -7.22
N PRO A 224 -4.66 -21.11 -6.52
CA PRO A 224 -5.92 -20.36 -6.54
C PRO A 224 -5.95 -19.09 -5.66
N GLY A 225 -4.89 -18.80 -4.92
CA GLY A 225 -4.80 -17.67 -3.97
C GLY A 225 -4.51 -18.14 -2.54
N PHE A 226 -4.60 -17.25 -1.57
CA PHE A 226 -4.36 -17.54 -0.15
C PHE A 226 -5.65 -17.42 0.65
N GLN A 227 -6.00 -18.43 1.45
CA GLN A 227 -7.07 -18.27 2.43
C GLN A 227 -6.53 -17.43 3.60
N VAL A 228 -7.24 -16.34 3.96
CA VAL A 228 -6.81 -15.44 5.03
C VAL A 228 -7.77 -15.50 6.22
N ARG A 229 -7.20 -15.43 7.42
CA ARG A 229 -7.93 -15.31 8.70
C ARG A 229 -7.39 -14.10 9.44
N ILE A 230 -8.11 -12.99 9.34
CA ILE A 230 -7.71 -11.70 9.88
C ILE A 230 -8.32 -11.54 11.28
N PRO A 231 -7.54 -11.23 12.33
CA PRO A 231 -8.08 -10.88 13.64
C PRO A 231 -9.16 -9.79 13.56
N GLU A 232 -10.33 -10.06 14.13
CA GLU A 232 -11.40 -9.07 14.28
C GLU A 232 -11.05 -8.17 15.47
N ARG A 233 -10.86 -6.87 15.23
CA ARG A 233 -10.42 -5.89 16.25
C ARG A 233 -11.43 -4.78 16.51
N THR A 234 -12.57 -4.81 15.83
CA THR A 234 -13.59 -3.75 15.83
C THR A 234 -14.86 -4.12 16.60
N GLY A 235 -14.96 -5.34 17.13
CA GLY A 235 -16.10 -5.81 17.90
C GLY A 235 -17.28 -6.25 17.04
N LEU A 236 -17.03 -6.63 15.78
CA LEU A 236 -18.06 -7.19 14.91
C LEU A 236 -18.54 -8.55 15.45
N PRO A 237 -19.86 -8.82 15.50
CA PRO A 237 -20.36 -10.11 15.95
C PRO A 237 -20.12 -11.21 14.91
N ASP A 238 -19.99 -12.45 15.37
CA ASP A 238 -19.94 -13.63 14.52
C ASP A 238 -21.12 -13.68 13.52
N GLY A 239 -20.85 -14.12 12.30
CA GLY A 239 -21.78 -14.10 11.18
C GLY A 239 -21.85 -12.78 10.41
N THR A 240 -21.19 -11.71 10.89
CA THR A 240 -21.10 -10.45 10.14
C THR A 240 -20.30 -10.65 8.87
N ARG A 241 -20.87 -10.22 7.73
CA ARG A 241 -20.19 -10.23 6.43
C ARG A 241 -19.40 -8.94 6.22
N VAL A 242 -18.21 -9.09 5.66
CA VAL A 242 -17.32 -7.99 5.29
C VAL A 242 -16.94 -8.09 3.82
N GLU A 243 -16.66 -6.95 3.22
CA GLU A 243 -16.02 -6.85 1.91
C GLU A 243 -14.51 -6.80 2.11
N LEU A 244 -13.76 -7.58 1.33
CA LEU A 244 -12.31 -7.66 1.35
C LEU A 244 -11.73 -6.88 0.16
N TRP A 245 -10.72 -6.08 0.44
CA TRP A 245 -10.08 -5.17 -0.51
C TRP A 245 -8.59 -5.47 -0.58
N LEU A 246 -7.99 -5.28 -1.76
CA LEU A 246 -6.56 -5.43 -1.97
C LEU A 246 -5.98 -4.33 -2.86
N VAL A 247 -4.68 -4.08 -2.73
CA VAL A 247 -3.93 -3.25 -3.69
C VAL A 247 -3.40 -4.14 -4.81
N GLY A 248 -3.80 -3.88 -6.05
CA GLY A 248 -3.29 -4.61 -7.20
C GLY A 248 -1.79 -4.42 -7.38
N GLY A 249 -1.08 -5.50 -7.66
CA GLY A 249 0.31 -5.49 -8.09
C GLY A 249 0.42 -5.75 -9.59
N THR A 250 1.58 -6.24 -10.02
CA THR A 250 1.81 -6.58 -11.43
C THR A 250 0.92 -7.76 -11.85
N TYR A 251 -0.03 -7.51 -12.75
CA TYR A 251 -0.98 -8.49 -13.30
C TYR A 251 -1.84 -9.22 -12.25
N THR A 252 -2.31 -8.52 -11.21
CA THR A 252 -3.24 -9.13 -10.24
C THR A 252 -4.55 -9.51 -10.92
N GLN A 253 -4.80 -10.82 -11.04
CA GLN A 253 -6.02 -11.38 -11.61
C GLN A 253 -6.90 -11.98 -10.52
N LEU A 254 -8.18 -11.62 -10.54
CA LEU A 254 -9.21 -12.19 -9.69
C LEU A 254 -9.67 -13.55 -10.22
N ALA A 255 -10.30 -14.36 -9.36
CA ALA A 255 -10.90 -15.64 -9.78
C ALA A 255 -11.97 -15.49 -10.90
N SER A 256 -12.57 -14.31 -11.04
CA SER A 256 -13.49 -13.96 -12.13
C SER A 256 -12.80 -13.77 -13.49
N GLY A 257 -11.48 -13.68 -13.52
CA GLY A 257 -10.67 -13.31 -14.69
C GLY A 257 -10.44 -11.81 -14.86
N GLU A 258 -11.14 -10.97 -14.08
CA GLU A 258 -10.90 -9.52 -14.01
C GLU A 258 -9.51 -9.22 -13.45
N THR A 259 -8.89 -8.14 -13.90
CA THR A 259 -7.59 -7.69 -13.42
C THR A 259 -7.73 -6.44 -12.59
N ILE A 260 -7.07 -6.40 -11.43
CA ILE A 260 -6.88 -5.17 -10.66
C ILE A 260 -5.56 -4.55 -11.09
N ASP A 261 -5.65 -3.33 -11.61
CA ASP A 261 -4.50 -2.54 -12.04
C ASP A 261 -3.50 -2.29 -10.89
N GLU A 262 -2.24 -2.10 -11.25
CA GLU A 262 -1.18 -1.86 -10.27
C GLU A 262 -1.40 -0.55 -9.48
N GLY A 263 -1.27 -0.65 -8.16
CA GLY A 263 -1.51 0.42 -7.20
C GLY A 263 -2.99 0.79 -7.01
N VAL A 264 -3.91 0.01 -7.57
CA VAL A 264 -5.35 0.22 -7.38
C VAL A 264 -5.85 -0.54 -6.19
N PHE A 265 -6.48 0.17 -5.26
CA PHE A 265 -7.16 -0.44 -4.14
C PHE A 265 -8.62 -0.73 -4.50
N ALA A 266 -8.97 -2.02 -4.61
CA ALA A 266 -10.26 -2.47 -5.12
C ALA A 266 -10.79 -3.68 -4.32
N PRO A 267 -12.11 -3.91 -4.32
CA PRO A 267 -12.68 -5.10 -3.71
C PRO A 267 -12.27 -6.34 -4.52
N TYR A 268 -11.99 -7.44 -3.83
CA TYR A 268 -11.65 -8.72 -4.46
C TYR A 268 -12.50 -9.89 -4.00
N GLY A 269 -13.17 -9.78 -2.85
CA GLY A 269 -13.92 -10.88 -2.27
C GLY A 269 -14.68 -10.50 -1.01
N THR A 270 -15.20 -11.51 -0.31
CA THR A 270 -15.91 -11.34 0.97
C THR A 270 -15.33 -12.23 2.06
N GLY A 271 -15.59 -11.84 3.30
CA GLY A 271 -15.29 -12.67 4.45
C GLY A 271 -16.44 -12.65 5.46
N THR A 272 -16.39 -13.61 6.38
CA THR A 272 -17.37 -13.73 7.46
C THR A 272 -16.65 -13.77 8.80
N VAL A 273 -17.15 -12.99 9.77
CA VAL A 273 -16.64 -13.03 11.14
C VAL A 273 -17.02 -14.36 11.79
N SER A 274 -16.04 -15.10 12.30
CA SER A 274 -16.24 -16.35 13.00
C SER A 274 -15.13 -16.55 14.04
N GLY A 275 -15.52 -16.72 15.31
CA GLY A 275 -14.56 -16.98 16.39
C GLY A 275 -13.59 -15.82 16.62
N GLY A 276 -14.04 -14.57 16.45
CA GLY A 276 -13.20 -13.38 16.62
C GLY A 276 -12.20 -13.14 15.47
N ARG A 277 -12.45 -13.72 14.29
CA ARG A 277 -11.65 -13.54 13.08
C ARG A 277 -12.54 -13.32 11.88
N ILE A 278 -12.11 -12.51 10.94
CA ILE A 278 -12.65 -12.46 9.59
C ILE A 278 -12.00 -13.58 8.79
N VAL A 279 -12.78 -14.56 8.37
CA VAL A 279 -12.34 -15.66 7.52
C VAL A 279 -12.79 -15.38 6.09
N SER A 280 -11.89 -15.42 5.12
CA SER A 280 -12.27 -15.27 3.71
C SER A 280 -13.25 -16.38 3.30
N ASP A 281 -14.35 -15.98 2.65
CA ASP A 281 -15.37 -16.91 2.15
C ASP A 281 -14.78 -17.75 0.99
N PRO A 282 -15.33 -18.94 0.68
CA PRO A 282 -14.88 -19.74 -0.47
C PRO A 282 -14.95 -18.95 -1.78
N GLY A 283 -13.89 -18.96 -2.59
CA GLY A 283 -13.79 -18.16 -3.80
C GLY A 283 -13.37 -16.70 -3.58
N SER A 284 -13.05 -16.34 -2.34
CA SER A 284 -12.49 -15.04 -1.94
C SER A 284 -11.06 -15.18 -1.41
N GLU A 285 -10.31 -16.15 -1.94
CA GLU A 285 -8.90 -16.30 -1.66
C GLU A 285 -8.14 -15.05 -2.15
N LEU A 286 -7.16 -14.59 -1.36
CA LEU A 286 -6.32 -13.46 -1.71
C LEU A 286 -5.46 -13.82 -2.94
N PRO A 287 -5.65 -13.16 -4.10
CA PRO A 287 -4.94 -13.54 -5.34
C PRO A 287 -3.49 -13.04 -5.36
N TYR A 288 -3.15 -12.05 -4.54
CA TYR A 288 -1.87 -11.36 -4.57
C TYR A 288 -1.45 -10.88 -3.18
N LEU A 289 -0.22 -11.15 -2.77
CA LEU A 289 0.35 -10.63 -1.54
C LEU A 289 0.74 -9.16 -1.75
N SER A 290 0.04 -8.24 -1.10
CA SER A 290 0.39 -6.81 -1.09
C SER A 290 -0.20 -6.14 0.13
N TRP A 291 -1.47 -5.75 0.06
CA TRP A 291 -2.23 -5.09 1.10
C TRP A 291 -3.60 -5.72 1.14
N VAL A 292 -4.13 -5.91 2.35
CA VAL A 292 -5.50 -6.37 2.54
C VAL A 292 -6.21 -5.43 3.50
N GLY A 293 -7.33 -4.89 3.07
CA GLY A 293 -8.27 -4.16 3.92
C GLY A 293 -9.60 -4.87 4.01
N TYR A 294 -10.39 -4.51 5.02
CA TYR A 294 -11.77 -4.96 5.12
C TYR A 294 -12.69 -3.85 5.62
N ARG A 295 -13.96 -3.95 5.25
CA ARG A 295 -15.04 -3.07 5.72
C ARG A 295 -16.37 -3.82 5.76
N LEU A 296 -17.40 -3.24 6.38
CA LEU A 296 -18.74 -3.83 6.34
C LEU A 296 -19.21 -4.01 4.89
N ALA A 297 -19.77 -5.19 4.60
CA ALA A 297 -20.45 -5.42 3.33
C ALA A 297 -21.69 -4.50 3.26
N PRO A 298 -22.04 -3.97 2.07
CA PRO A 298 -23.22 -3.14 1.87
C PRO A 298 -24.55 -3.88 2.12
#